data_AF-A0A916ZX72-F1
#
_entry.id   AF-A0A916ZX72-F1
#
_cell.length_a   1.000
_cell.length_b   1.000
_cell.length_c   1.000
_cell.angle_alpha   90.00
_cell.angle_beta   90.00
_cell.angle_gamma   90.00
#
_symmetry.space_group_name_H-M   'P 1'
#
loop_
_entity.id
_entity.type
_entity.pdbx_description
1 polymer ?
#
loop_
_entity_poly.entity_id
_entity_poly.type
_entity_poly.pdbx_seq_one_letter_code
_entity_poly.pdbx_strand_id
1 'polypeptide(L)'
;MTPQPAILPKPRDAAMHAAIRPSRNTPKAHPTSAMPSPKIYESAGEIVGRRDLSDDVMLKAVAERLAFERRDPRQARTVLNAALAGKHIAVNFVRSLALPMPSAPLDMPIQALLDDKPSGGSGTKRRFLTFSW
;
A
#
# COMPACT_ATOMS: atom_id res chain seq x y z
N MET A 1 26.49 6.65 -79.50
CA MET A 1 26.08 5.25 -79.78
C MET A 1 25.08 4.83 -78.72
N THR A 2 23.80 4.79 -79.10
CA THR A 2 22.73 4.16 -78.32
C THR A 2 22.70 2.66 -78.60
N PRO A 3 22.43 1.85 -77.58
CA PRO A 3 21.36 0.86 -77.74
C PRO A 3 20.42 0.74 -76.53
N GLN A 4 19.18 0.39 -76.88
CA GLN A 4 18.00 -0.05 -76.10
C GLN A 4 18.28 -1.25 -75.13
N PRO A 5 17.29 -1.90 -74.48
CA PRO A 5 15.86 -1.59 -74.24
C PRO A 5 15.44 -1.69 -72.76
N ALA A 6 14.23 -1.18 -72.48
CA ALA A 6 13.49 -1.41 -71.24
C ALA A 6 13.21 -2.90 -71.00
N ILE A 7 13.63 -3.42 -69.85
CA ILE A 7 13.19 -4.71 -69.33
C ILE A 7 12.11 -4.43 -68.28
N LEU A 8 10.88 -4.70 -68.67
CA LEU A 8 9.68 -4.63 -67.85
C LEU A 8 9.55 -5.94 -67.04
N PRO A 9 9.62 -5.92 -65.69
CA PRO A 9 9.13 -7.06 -64.92
C PRO A 9 7.59 -7.04 -64.89
N LYS A 10 6.99 -8.13 -65.37
CA LYS A 10 5.55 -8.38 -65.38
C LYS A 10 4.97 -8.44 -63.96
N PRO A 11 3.67 -8.13 -63.80
CA PRO A 11 3.01 -8.03 -62.52
C PRO A 11 2.50 -9.42 -62.12
N ARG A 12 3.17 -10.05 -61.16
CA ARG A 12 2.65 -11.14 -60.32
C ARG A 12 3.85 -11.68 -59.57
N ASP A 13 3.97 -11.28 -58.32
CA ASP A 13 3.90 -12.22 -57.21
C ASP A 13 4.14 -11.50 -55.88
N ALA A 14 3.37 -11.90 -54.88
CA ALA A 14 3.62 -11.71 -53.46
C ALA A 14 3.68 -10.23 -52.97
N ALA A 15 2.57 -9.54 -52.72
CA ALA A 15 1.69 -9.82 -51.58
C ALA A 15 2.42 -10.31 -50.31
N MET A 16 3.52 -9.69 -49.87
CA MET A 16 4.18 -10.10 -48.61
C MET A 16 5.00 -9.01 -47.90
N HIS A 17 4.69 -7.72 -48.01
CA HIS A 17 5.19 -6.74 -47.02
C HIS A 17 4.04 -5.85 -46.57
N ALA A 18 3.28 -6.42 -45.64
CA ALA A 18 2.32 -5.73 -44.81
C ALA A 18 2.91 -4.41 -44.33
N ALA A 19 2.13 -3.35 -44.54
CA ALA A 19 2.36 -2.05 -43.93
C ALA A 19 2.60 -2.25 -42.43
N ILE A 20 3.86 -2.06 -42.01
CA ILE A 20 4.22 -1.84 -40.61
C ILE A 20 3.60 -0.49 -40.27
N ARG A 21 2.34 -0.52 -39.83
CA ARG A 21 1.73 0.64 -39.18
C ARG A 21 2.59 0.92 -37.94
N PRO A 22 3.17 2.13 -37.78
CA PRO A 22 3.75 2.47 -36.50
C PRO A 22 2.61 2.43 -35.48
N SER A 23 2.65 1.43 -34.60
CA SER A 23 1.75 1.36 -33.46
C SER A 23 1.92 2.67 -32.71
N ARG A 24 0.90 3.53 -32.77
CA ARG A 24 0.82 4.75 -31.98
C ARG A 24 0.55 4.30 -30.54
N ASN A 25 1.56 3.71 -29.91
CA ASN A 25 1.64 3.54 -28.46
C ASN A 25 1.76 4.95 -27.90
N THR A 26 0.62 5.61 -27.73
CA THR A 26 0.55 6.75 -26.83
C THR A 26 0.94 6.19 -25.45
N PRO A 27 2.02 6.69 -24.81
CA PRO A 27 2.24 6.35 -23.43
C PRO A 27 0.99 6.82 -22.69
N LYS A 28 0.25 5.88 -22.09
CA LYS A 28 -0.83 6.16 -21.14
C LYS A 28 -0.22 7.15 -20.15
N ALA A 29 -0.63 8.42 -20.24
CA ALA A 29 -0.22 9.42 -19.28
C ALA A 29 -0.69 8.91 -17.92
N HIS A 30 0.25 8.45 -17.09
CA HIS A 30 -0.04 8.23 -15.69
C HIS A 30 -0.62 9.56 -15.19
N PRO A 31 -1.77 9.54 -14.49
CA PRO A 31 -2.32 10.76 -13.93
C PRO A 31 -1.17 11.42 -13.16
N THR A 32 -0.83 12.64 -13.59
CA THR A 32 0.19 13.47 -12.97
C THR A 32 0.03 13.34 -11.47
N SER A 33 1.09 12.85 -10.83
CA SER A 33 1.20 12.67 -9.38
C SER A 33 0.58 13.88 -8.69
N ALA A 34 -0.68 13.75 -8.28
CA ALA A 34 -1.33 14.74 -7.45
C ALA A 34 -0.54 14.66 -6.14
N MET A 35 0.35 15.63 -5.93
CA MET A 35 1.11 15.76 -4.69
C MET A 35 0.11 15.55 -3.55
N PRO A 36 0.30 14.53 -2.70
CA PRO A 36 -0.65 14.29 -1.62
C PRO A 36 -0.67 15.56 -0.76
N SER A 37 -1.83 16.22 -0.73
CA SER A 37 -2.05 17.34 0.17
C SER A 37 -1.67 16.93 1.59
N PRO A 38 -1.06 17.81 2.39
CA PRO A 38 -0.63 17.47 3.74
C PRO A 38 -1.83 16.96 4.53
N LYS A 39 -1.79 15.67 4.89
CA LYS A 39 -2.84 15.04 5.68
C LYS A 39 -2.77 15.63 7.09
N ILE A 40 -3.86 16.26 7.52
CA ILE A 40 -4.04 16.69 8.91
C ILE A 40 -4.41 15.45 9.70
N TYR A 41 -3.75 15.24 10.84
CA TYR A 41 -3.98 14.07 11.70
C TYR A 41 -4.82 14.48 12.90
N GLU A 42 -5.76 13.62 13.32
CA GLU A 42 -6.59 13.87 14.50
C GLU A 42 -5.85 13.53 15.80
N SER A 43 -4.95 12.54 15.77
CA SER A 43 -4.16 12.11 16.93
C SER A 43 -2.73 11.72 16.57
N ALA A 44 -1.83 11.75 17.55
CA ALA A 44 -0.44 11.37 17.34
C ALA A 44 -0.30 9.87 17.00
N GLY A 45 -1.18 9.03 17.53
CA GLY A 45 -1.26 7.61 17.19
C GLY A 45 -1.58 7.36 15.71
N GLU A 46 -2.42 8.20 15.08
CA GLU A 46 -2.73 8.08 13.66
C GLU A 46 -1.51 8.29 12.76
N ILE A 47 -0.58 9.17 13.17
CA ILE A 47 0.65 9.47 12.42
C ILE A 47 1.50 8.20 12.21
N VAL A 48 1.52 7.31 13.21
CA VAL A 48 2.29 6.06 13.24
C VAL A 48 1.45 4.84 12.87
N GLY A 49 0.15 5.02 12.59
CA GLY A 49 -0.77 3.92 12.28
C GLY A 49 -1.16 3.09 13.51
N ARG A 50 -1.01 3.65 14.71
CA ARG A 50 -1.26 3.01 16.01
C ARG A 50 -2.22 3.85 16.85
N ARG A 51 -3.52 3.66 16.61
CA ARG A 51 -4.59 4.37 17.35
C ARG A 51 -4.69 3.96 18.82
N ASP A 52 -4.01 2.89 19.23
CA ASP A 52 -3.86 2.44 20.61
C ASP A 52 -2.97 3.36 21.46
N LEU A 53 -2.07 4.14 20.83
CA LEU A 53 -1.15 5.02 21.54
C LEU A 53 -1.82 6.34 21.93
N SER A 54 -1.72 6.69 23.22
CA SER A 54 -2.11 8.01 23.72
C SER A 54 -1.07 9.07 23.39
N ASP A 55 -1.52 10.32 23.27
CA ASP A 55 -0.66 11.46 22.96
C ASP A 55 0.40 11.70 24.07
N ASP A 56 0.09 11.36 25.33
CA ASP A 56 1.04 11.49 26.44
C ASP A 56 2.24 10.54 26.32
N VAL A 57 2.01 9.30 25.86
CA VAL A 57 3.07 8.33 25.61
C VAL A 57 3.93 8.80 24.44
N MET A 58 3.30 9.34 23.40
CA MET A 58 4.01 9.92 22.26
C MET A 58 4.87 11.12 22.67
N LEU A 59 4.37 12.00 23.55
CA LEU A 59 5.12 13.14 24.05
C LEU A 59 6.36 12.70 24.83
N LYS A 60 6.24 11.69 25.69
CA LYS A 60 7.40 11.10 26.39
C LYS A 60 8.42 10.53 25.42
N ALA A 61 7.98 9.73 24.45
CA ALA A 61 8.87 9.16 23.43
C ALA A 61 9.59 10.23 22.60
N VAL A 62 8.89 11.31 22.23
CA VAL A 62 9.49 12.47 21.54
C VAL A 62 10.54 13.15 22.43
N ALA A 63 10.24 13.38 23.71
CA ALA A 63 11.17 14.02 24.63
C ALA A 63 12.44 13.18 24.84
N GLU A 64 12.29 11.86 25.00
CA GLU A 64 13.40 10.91 25.11
C GLU A 64 14.26 10.92 23.84
N ARG A 65 13.63 10.92 22.66
CA ARG A 65 14.35 10.99 21.39
C ARG A 65 15.11 12.30 21.22
N LEU A 66 14.49 13.44 21.57
CA LEU A 66 15.16 14.74 21.53
C LEU A 66 16.35 14.79 22.48
N ALA A 67 16.21 14.24 23.69
CA ALA A 67 17.30 14.15 24.65
C ALA A 67 18.45 13.28 24.12
N PHE A 68 18.14 12.15 23.47
CA PHE A 68 19.13 11.28 22.82
C PHE A 68 19.89 12.01 21.69
N GLU A 69 19.20 12.83 20.91
CA GLU A 69 19.79 13.66 19.85
C GLU A 69 20.47 14.95 20.37
N ARG A 70 20.61 15.11 21.70
CA ARG A 70 21.15 16.31 22.38
C ARG A 70 20.40 17.60 22.03
N ARG A 71 19.09 17.50 21.76
CA ARG A 71 18.18 18.62 21.56
C ARG A 71 17.39 18.92 22.83
N ASP A 72 16.77 20.09 22.90
CA ASP A 72 15.99 20.50 24.06
C ASP A 72 14.68 19.68 24.16
N PRO A 73 14.49 18.87 25.22
CA PRO A 73 13.28 18.06 25.40
C PRO A 73 12.02 18.90 25.60
N ARG A 74 12.14 20.19 25.97
CA ARG A 74 10.98 21.09 26.12
C ARG A 74 10.27 21.37 24.80
N GLN A 75 10.95 21.14 23.67
CA GLN A 75 10.38 21.33 22.33
C GLN A 75 9.46 20.18 21.90
N ALA A 76 9.33 19.10 22.69
CA ALA A 76 8.55 17.92 22.34
C ALA A 76 7.11 18.24 21.94
N ARG A 77 6.42 19.10 22.71
CA ARG A 77 5.05 19.53 22.41
C ARG A 77 4.95 20.27 21.07
N THR A 78 5.91 21.13 20.77
CA THR A 78 5.95 21.90 19.53
C THR A 78 6.16 20.98 18.32
N VAL A 79 7.04 19.98 18.45
CA VAL A 79 7.28 18.97 17.41
C VAL A 79 6.03 18.12 17.18
N LEU A 80 5.35 17.70 18.25
CA LEU A 80 4.11 16.93 18.16
C LEU A 80 3.00 17.72 17.45
N ASN A 81 2.78 18.97 17.85
CA ASN A 81 1.78 19.86 17.22
C ASN A 81 2.11 20.14 15.75
N ALA A 82 3.40 20.30 15.42
CA ALA A 82 3.87 20.44 14.04
C ALA A 82 3.57 19.18 13.20
N ALA A 83 3.68 18.00 13.80
CA ALA A 83 3.37 16.74 13.14
C ALA A 83 1.86 16.58 12.90
N LEU A 84 1.03 16.94 13.87
CA LEU A 84 -0.44 16.96 13.74
C LEU A 84 -0.91 17.91 12.63
N ALA A 85 -0.26 19.07 12.51
CA ALA A 85 -0.48 20.03 11.42
C ALA A 85 0.01 19.53 10.04
N GLY A 86 0.55 18.31 9.95
CA GLY A 86 0.95 17.70 8.68
C GLY A 86 2.31 18.15 8.15
N LYS A 87 3.16 18.79 8.98
CA LYS A 87 4.52 19.17 8.54
C LYS A 87 5.37 17.91 8.31
N HIS A 88 5.77 17.65 7.07
CA HIS A 88 6.45 16.43 6.65
C HIS A 88 7.67 16.06 7.51
N ILE A 89 8.50 17.04 7.90
CA ILE A 89 9.69 16.80 8.72
C ILE A 89 9.30 16.28 10.11
N ALA A 90 8.30 16.90 10.73
CA ALA A 90 7.82 16.50 12.05
C ALA A 90 7.10 15.14 12.00
N VAL A 91 6.31 14.89 10.95
CA VAL A 91 5.66 13.59 10.72
C VAL A 91 6.69 12.46 10.58
N ASN A 92 7.73 12.66 9.77
CA ASN A 92 8.80 11.66 9.59
C ASN A 92 9.57 11.43 10.88
N PHE A 93 9.80 12.48 11.67
CA PHE A 93 10.43 12.36 12.98
C PHE A 93 9.58 11.54 13.95
N VAL A 94 8.27 11.79 14.02
CA VAL A 94 7.36 11.04 14.89
C VAL A 94 7.25 9.57 14.45
N ARG A 95 7.30 9.29 13.15
CA ARG A 95 7.29 7.90 12.61
C ARG A 95 8.56 7.11 12.90
N SER A 96 9.69 7.76 13.15
CA SER A 96 10.96 7.10 13.44
C SER A 96 11.23 6.89 14.94
N LEU A 97 10.26 7.23 15.80
CA LEU A 97 10.37 7.03 17.24
C LEU A 97 10.39 5.55 17.60
N ALA A 98 11.19 5.21 18.61
CA ALA A 98 11.10 3.91 19.26
C ALA A 98 9.87 3.93 20.17
N LEU A 99 8.91 3.05 19.90
CA LEU A 99 7.65 2.96 20.62
C LEU A 99 7.59 1.69 21.48
N PRO A 100 6.83 1.70 22.59
CA PRO A 100 6.60 0.51 23.38
C PRO A 100 5.91 -0.58 22.54
N MET A 101 6.05 -1.83 22.97
CA MET A 101 5.44 -2.97 22.29
C MET A 101 3.94 -2.77 22.09
N PRO A 102 3.37 -3.19 20.95
CA PRO A 102 1.95 -3.10 20.69
C PRO A 102 1.16 -3.96 21.68
N SER A 103 0.11 -3.38 22.27
CA SER A 103 -0.82 -4.11 23.15
C SER A 103 -2.05 -4.62 22.40
N ALA A 104 -2.30 -4.11 21.19
CA ALA A 104 -3.45 -4.52 20.40
C ALA A 104 -3.26 -5.97 19.90
N PRO A 105 -4.30 -6.82 19.95
CA PRO A 105 -4.23 -8.15 19.37
C PRO A 105 -3.97 -8.05 17.87
N LEU A 106 -3.11 -8.94 17.37
CA LEU A 106 -2.85 -9.04 15.94
C LEU A 106 -4.12 -9.56 15.24
N ASP A 107 -4.68 -8.77 14.33
CA ASP A 107 -5.77 -9.22 13.48
C ASP A 107 -5.22 -10.27 12.51
N MET A 108 -5.49 -11.53 12.80
CA MET A 108 -5.10 -12.65 11.97
C MET A 108 -6.22 -12.89 10.95
N PRO A 109 -6.02 -12.61 9.65
CA PRO A 109 -7.04 -12.89 8.66
C PRO A 109 -7.32 -14.39 8.63
N ILE A 110 -8.61 -14.75 8.70
CA ILE A 110 -9.05 -16.14 8.63
C ILE A 110 -8.72 -16.68 7.24
N GLN A 111 -7.76 -17.59 7.16
CA GLN A 111 -7.47 -18.34 5.94
C GLN A 111 -8.54 -19.42 5.79
N ALA A 112 -9.40 -19.28 4.78
CA ALA A 112 -10.32 -20.35 4.42
C ALA A 112 -9.49 -21.56 3.94
N LEU A 113 -9.61 -22.69 4.64
CA LEU A 113 -9.02 -23.95 4.20
C LEU A 113 -9.74 -24.39 2.92
N LEU A 114 -8.98 -24.84 1.92
CA LEU A 114 -9.50 -25.13 0.57
C LEU A 114 -10.45 -26.34 0.50
N ASP A 115 -10.75 -27.02 1.61
CA ASP A 115 -11.46 -28.30 1.63
C ASP A 115 -12.45 -28.45 2.80
N ASP A 116 -13.20 -27.41 3.15
CA ASP A 116 -14.50 -27.63 3.82
C ASP A 116 -15.53 -28.07 2.77
N LYS A 117 -15.31 -29.25 2.17
CA LYS A 117 -16.40 -29.99 1.53
C LYS A 117 -17.19 -30.59 2.69
N PRO A 118 -18.41 -30.11 3.02
CA PRO A 118 -19.27 -30.88 3.91
C PRO A 118 -19.49 -32.21 3.21
N SER A 119 -18.84 -33.27 3.69
CA SER A 119 -19.22 -34.62 3.29
C SER A 119 -20.68 -34.73 3.69
N GLY A 120 -21.56 -34.79 2.68
CA GLY A 120 -22.99 -34.89 2.87
C GLY A 120 -23.25 -36.06 3.80
N GLY A 121 -23.54 -35.75 5.05
CA GLY A 121 -23.91 -36.72 6.06
C GLY A 121 -25.22 -37.35 5.61
N SER A 122 -25.11 -38.54 5.02
CA SER A 122 -26.24 -39.43 4.84
C SER A 122 -26.93 -39.59 6.20
N GLY A 123 -28.25 -39.42 6.17
CA GLY A 123 -29.08 -39.34 7.35
C GLY A 123 -28.82 -40.47 8.33
N THR A 124 -28.24 -40.14 9.48
CA THR A 124 -28.28 -41.00 10.65
C THR A 124 -28.99 -40.21 11.74
N LYS A 125 -30.23 -40.64 12.03
CA LYS A 125 -31.09 -40.14 13.10
C LYS A 125 -30.28 -40.03 14.40
N ARG A 126 -30.00 -38.82 14.86
CA ARG A 126 -29.54 -38.60 16.24
C ARG A 126 -30.71 -38.89 17.17
N ARG A 127 -30.68 -40.06 17.82
CA ARG A 127 -31.45 -40.27 19.05
C ARG A 127 -30.80 -39.41 20.13
N PHE A 128 -31.55 -38.45 20.64
CA PHE A 128 -31.18 -37.71 21.84
C PHE A 128 -31.19 -38.69 23.01
N LEU A 129 -30.03 -38.89 23.64
CA LEU A 129 -29.96 -39.43 24.99
C LEU A 129 -29.95 -38.24 25.94
N THR A 130 -31.10 -38.00 26.55
CA THR A 130 -31.26 -37.17 27.75
C THR A 130 -30.50 -37.84 28.88
N PHE A 131 -29.53 -37.14 29.48
CA PHE A 131 -29.02 -37.49 30.81
C PHE A 131 -29.67 -36.57 31.84
N SER A 132 -30.37 -37.21 32.77
CA SER A 132 -30.80 -36.62 34.03
C SER A 132 -29.85 -37.11 35.12
N TRP A 133 -29.49 -36.16 35.99
CA TRP A 133 -28.72 -36.24 37.23
C TRP A 133 -27.19 -36.19 37.14
#